data_AF-A0A6M3JKE3-F1
#
_entry.id   AF-A0A6M3JKE3-F1
#
_cell.length_a   1.000
_cell.length_b   1.000
_cell.length_c   1.000
_cell.angle_alpha   90.00
_cell.angle_beta   90.00
_cell.angle_gamma   90.00
#
_symmetry.space_group_name_H-M   'P 1'
#
loop_
_entity.id
_entity.type
_entity.pdbx_description
1 polymer ?
#
loop_
_entity_poly.entity_id
_entity_poly.type
_entity_poly.pdbx_seq_one_letter_code
_entity_poly.pdbx_strand_id
1 'polypeptide(L)'
;MIVLSTRKYKAGYDVRKELHRTDFEAVPLSEPNEDMQEIIDYITTPSDVIVNSAYNTDGQYIGNSKDAHYLIVKRGIKPELSSPTHKVCSIGFCEKEQKWYGWSHRAIFGFGIGSKVGKGDCTASSGYTDEYLKEHPEDDISLPIGFTAKDLIDAKRMAISFASSVS
;
A
#
# COMPACT_ATOMS: atom_id res chain seq x y z
N MET A 1 7.04 -5.35 -18.38
CA MET A 1 6.52 -3.97 -18.23
C MET A 1 7.38 -3.03 -19.06
N ILE A 2 6.75 -2.19 -19.88
CA ILE A 2 7.43 -1.15 -20.69
C ILE A 2 6.86 0.22 -20.30
N VAL A 3 7.69 1.18 -19.94
CA VAL A 3 7.24 2.56 -19.67
C VAL A 3 7.06 3.28 -21.00
N LEU A 4 5.83 3.70 -21.31
CA LEU A 4 5.48 4.41 -22.54
C LEU A 4 5.72 5.93 -22.43
N SER A 5 5.41 6.51 -21.27
CA SER A 5 5.61 7.94 -21.01
C SER A 5 5.63 8.23 -19.51
N THR A 6 6.35 9.27 -19.10
CA THR A 6 6.38 9.75 -17.72
C THR A 6 5.98 11.21 -17.64
N ARG A 7 5.03 11.54 -16.75
CA ARG A 7 4.62 12.91 -16.45
C ARG A 7 4.98 13.27 -15.02
N LYS A 8 5.86 14.24 -14.84
CA LYS A 8 6.24 14.78 -13.52
C LYS A 8 5.29 15.89 -13.09
N TYR A 9 4.82 15.85 -11.86
CA TYR A 9 3.97 16.88 -11.26
C TYR A 9 4.79 17.75 -10.30
N LYS A 10 4.50 19.05 -10.29
CA LYS A 10 5.13 20.02 -9.37
C LYS A 10 4.90 19.68 -7.89
N ALA A 11 3.87 18.89 -7.60
CA ALA A 11 3.54 18.41 -6.26
C ALA A 11 4.48 17.30 -5.74
N GLY A 12 5.50 16.89 -6.49
CA GLY A 12 6.52 15.96 -6.00
C GLY A 12 6.21 14.47 -6.23
N TYR A 13 5.58 14.14 -7.36
CA TYR A 13 5.39 12.77 -7.82
C TYR A 13 5.38 12.69 -9.34
N ASP A 14 5.63 11.50 -9.89
CA ASP A 14 5.46 11.23 -11.31
C ASP A 14 4.40 10.17 -11.56
N VAL A 15 3.76 10.26 -12.73
CA VAL A 15 2.84 9.24 -13.24
C VAL A 15 3.46 8.65 -14.49
N ARG A 16 3.59 7.33 -14.50
CA ARG A 16 4.09 6.55 -15.63
C ARG A 16 2.91 5.86 -16.29
N LYS A 17 2.82 6.01 -17.60
CA LYS A 17 1.94 5.21 -18.44
C LYS A 17 2.74 3.98 -18.87
N GLU A 18 2.28 2.80 -18.48
CA GLU A 18 3.03 1.56 -18.59
C GLU A 18 2.23 0.53 -19.38
N LEU A 19 2.91 -0.18 -20.29
CA LEU A 19 2.38 -1.33 -20.99
C LEU A 19 2.74 -2.59 -20.21
N HIS A 20 1.72 -3.32 -19.78
CA HIS A 20 1.82 -4.60 -19.11
C HIS A 20 1.24 -5.66 -20.03
N ARG A 21 2.09 -6.60 -20.45
CA ARG A 21 1.65 -7.79 -21.16
C ARG A 21 1.19 -8.81 -20.13
N THR A 22 -0.03 -9.29 -20.27
CA THR A 22 -0.59 -10.37 -19.45
C THR A 22 -0.47 -11.66 -20.22
N ASP A 23 0.26 -12.62 -19.67
CA ASP A 23 0.39 -13.98 -20.20
C ASP A 23 -0.12 -14.94 -19.11
N PHE A 24 -1.44 -14.94 -18.88
CA PHE A 24 -2.05 -15.79 -17.86
C PHE A 24 -2.15 -17.23 -18.34
N GLU A 25 -2.02 -18.18 -17.42
CA GLU A 25 -2.27 -19.60 -17.66
C GLU A 25 -3.56 -20.00 -16.94
N ALA A 26 -4.56 -20.47 -17.68
CA ALA A 26 -5.78 -21.02 -17.09
C ALA A 26 -5.61 -22.53 -16.91
N VAL A 27 -5.56 -22.98 -15.65
CA VAL A 27 -5.46 -24.40 -15.30
C VAL A 27 -6.84 -24.89 -14.84
N PRO A 28 -7.51 -25.77 -15.58
CA PRO A 28 -8.81 -26.28 -15.15
C PRO A 28 -8.67 -27.25 -13.97
N LEU A 29 -9.63 -27.22 -13.04
CA LEU A 29 -9.66 -28.11 -11.87
C LEU A 29 -10.24 -29.51 -12.18
N SER A 30 -10.80 -29.70 -13.37
CA SER A 30 -11.40 -30.94 -13.88
C SER A 30 -11.27 -30.99 -15.40
N GLU A 31 -11.68 -32.07 -16.04
CA GLU A 31 -11.73 -32.13 -17.51
C GLU A 31 -12.65 -31.01 -18.05
N PRO A 32 -12.15 -30.12 -18.93
CA PRO A 32 -12.94 -29.04 -19.48
C PRO A 32 -13.91 -29.56 -20.54
N ASN A 33 -15.15 -29.08 -20.48
CA ASN A 33 -16.09 -29.20 -21.59
C ASN A 33 -15.83 -28.08 -22.62
N GLU A 34 -16.60 -28.07 -23.70
CA GLU A 34 -16.45 -27.11 -24.81
C GLU A 34 -16.55 -25.64 -24.35
N ASP A 35 -17.56 -25.31 -23.53
CA ASP A 35 -17.73 -23.96 -22.98
C ASP A 35 -16.55 -23.53 -22.10
N MET A 36 -16.00 -24.47 -21.30
CA MET A 36 -14.84 -24.20 -20.45
C MET A 36 -13.57 -24.02 -21.29
N GLN A 37 -13.44 -24.72 -22.41
CA GLN A 37 -12.31 -24.58 -23.32
C GLN A 37 -12.29 -23.17 -23.95
N GLU A 38 -13.43 -22.62 -24.33
CA GLU A 38 -13.51 -21.25 -24.86
C GLU A 38 -13.02 -20.20 -23.84
N ILE A 39 -13.38 -20.39 -22.56
CA ILE A 39 -12.93 -19.50 -21.47
C ILE A 39 -11.41 -19.65 -21.24
N ILE A 40 -10.89 -20.88 -21.25
CA ILE A 40 -9.45 -21.15 -21.12
C ILE A 40 -8.70 -20.44 -22.25
N ASP A 41 -9.13 -20.59 -23.49
CA ASP A 41 -8.51 -19.98 -24.66
C ASP A 41 -8.54 -18.45 -24.57
N TYR A 42 -9.67 -17.87 -24.12
CA TYR A 42 -9.78 -16.43 -23.92
C TYR A 42 -8.83 -15.90 -22.82
N ILE A 43 -8.74 -16.58 -21.67
CA ILE A 43 -7.88 -16.16 -20.55
C ILE A 43 -6.40 -16.30 -20.90
N THR A 44 -6.06 -17.36 -21.63
CA THR A 44 -4.67 -17.66 -22.03
C THR A 44 -4.17 -16.81 -23.19
N THR A 45 -5.09 -16.19 -23.94
CA THR A 45 -4.72 -15.27 -25.01
C THR A 45 -3.97 -14.07 -24.44
N PRO A 46 -2.69 -13.84 -24.82
CA PRO A 46 -1.94 -12.69 -24.34
C PRO A 46 -2.64 -11.39 -24.65
N SER A 47 -2.69 -10.49 -23.67
CA SER A 47 -3.31 -9.18 -23.84
C SER A 47 -2.41 -8.08 -23.29
N ASP A 48 -2.50 -6.90 -23.89
CA ASP A 48 -1.74 -5.73 -23.48
C ASP A 48 -2.65 -4.78 -22.69
N VAL A 49 -2.24 -4.46 -21.46
CA VAL A 49 -2.95 -3.54 -20.57
C VAL A 49 -2.12 -2.30 -20.34
N ILE A 50 -2.75 -1.13 -20.51
CA ILE A 50 -2.14 0.15 -20.17
C ILE A 50 -2.51 0.53 -18.75
N VAL A 51 -1.50 0.73 -17.91
CA VAL A 51 -1.65 1.10 -16.49
C VAL A 51 -1.04 2.49 -16.26
N ASN A 52 -1.70 3.30 -15.42
CA ASN A 52 -1.17 4.59 -14.98
C ASN A 52 -0.73 4.51 -13.52
N SER A 53 0.55 4.23 -13.32
CA SER A 53 1.20 4.02 -12.03
C SER A 53 1.82 5.33 -11.52
N ALA A 54 1.69 5.63 -10.23
CA ALA A 54 2.26 6.82 -9.63
C ALA A 54 3.43 6.48 -8.70
N TYR A 55 4.46 7.32 -8.71
CA TYR A 55 5.71 7.13 -7.96
C TYR A 55 6.12 8.41 -7.24
N ASN A 56 6.72 8.28 -6.06
CA ASN A 56 7.30 9.43 -5.35
C ASN A 56 8.63 9.86 -5.99
N THR A 57 9.27 10.92 -5.47
CA THR A 57 10.53 11.44 -6.00
C THR A 57 11.69 10.46 -5.97
N ASP A 58 11.60 9.43 -5.12
CA ASP A 58 12.62 8.40 -4.95
C ASP A 58 12.31 7.17 -5.84
N GLY A 59 11.26 7.24 -6.67
CA GLY A 59 10.86 6.17 -7.59
C GLY A 59 10.10 5.02 -6.92
N GLN A 60 9.61 5.21 -5.69
CA GLN A 60 8.84 4.21 -4.95
C GLN A 60 7.37 4.29 -5.35
N TYR A 61 6.71 3.14 -5.52
CA TYR A 61 5.34 3.06 -6.03
C TYR A 61 4.34 3.54 -4.97
N ILE A 62 3.47 4.49 -5.33
CA ILE A 62 2.44 5.03 -4.45
C ILE A 62 1.10 4.30 -4.64
N GLY A 63 0.78 3.92 -5.88
CA GLY A 63 -0.54 3.46 -6.28
C GLY A 63 -0.90 3.97 -7.67
N ASN A 64 -2.19 4.08 -7.95
CA ASN A 64 -2.65 4.68 -9.21
C ASN A 64 -2.57 6.22 -9.16
N SER A 65 -2.73 6.87 -10.33
CA SER A 65 -2.70 8.33 -10.44
C SER A 65 -3.74 9.09 -9.60
N LYS A 66 -4.92 8.51 -9.32
CA LYS A 66 -5.98 9.13 -8.52
C LYS A 66 -5.61 9.10 -7.04
N ASP A 67 -5.10 7.98 -6.55
CA ASP A 67 -4.67 7.81 -5.16
C ASP A 67 -3.52 8.77 -4.84
N ALA A 68 -2.52 8.86 -5.73
CA ALA A 68 -1.42 9.80 -5.56
C ALA A 68 -1.90 11.26 -5.54
N HIS A 69 -2.86 11.63 -6.40
CA HIS A 69 -3.44 12.96 -6.36
C HIS A 69 -4.19 13.24 -5.05
N TYR A 70 -4.96 12.27 -4.55
CA TYR A 70 -5.66 12.39 -3.27
C TYR A 70 -4.67 12.55 -2.10
N LEU A 71 -3.69 11.65 -1.98
CA LEU A 71 -2.71 11.68 -0.90
C LEU A 71 -1.86 12.96 -0.93
N ILE A 72 -1.30 13.31 -2.07
CA ILE A 72 -0.32 14.39 -2.16
C ILE A 72 -1.00 15.75 -2.28
N VAL A 73 -1.92 15.90 -3.23
CA VAL A 73 -2.50 17.22 -3.55
C VAL A 73 -3.64 17.57 -2.61
N LYS A 74 -4.53 16.61 -2.31
CA LYS A 74 -5.70 16.88 -1.45
C LYS A 74 -5.36 16.81 0.03
N ARG A 75 -4.53 15.86 0.45
CA ARG A 75 -4.17 15.64 1.87
C ARG A 75 -2.82 16.24 2.28
N GLY A 76 -1.97 16.63 1.32
CA GLY A 76 -0.64 17.18 1.63
C GLY A 76 0.33 16.14 2.23
N ILE A 77 0.07 14.86 2.00
CA ILE A 77 0.87 13.75 2.52
C ILE A 77 2.03 13.49 1.56
N LYS A 78 3.26 13.41 2.07
CA LYS A 78 4.44 12.98 1.33
C LYS A 78 4.63 11.47 1.49
N PRO A 79 4.37 10.64 0.45
CA PRO A 79 4.38 9.18 0.59
C PRO A 79 5.78 8.59 0.65
N GLU A 80 5.94 7.56 1.46
CA GLU A 80 7.16 6.79 1.63
C GLU A 80 6.84 5.32 1.98
N LEU A 81 7.86 4.45 1.86
CA LEU A 81 7.75 3.06 2.29
C LEU A 81 7.70 2.98 3.83
N SER A 82 6.86 2.08 4.36
CA SER A 82 6.87 1.79 5.80
C SER A 82 8.08 0.95 6.24
N SER A 83 8.67 0.21 5.30
CA SER A 83 9.89 -0.58 5.48
C SER A 83 10.75 -0.53 4.20
N PRO A 84 12.09 -0.53 4.29
CA PRO A 84 12.97 -0.58 3.12
C PRO A 84 12.76 -1.80 2.20
N THR A 85 12.20 -2.89 2.73
CA THR A 85 11.93 -4.12 1.95
C THR A 85 10.62 -4.06 1.18
N HIS A 86 9.74 -3.08 1.49
CA HIS A 86 8.45 -2.94 0.84
C HIS A 86 8.60 -2.31 -0.54
N LYS A 87 7.63 -2.60 -1.41
CA LYS A 87 7.60 -2.07 -2.79
C LYS A 87 6.57 -0.97 -2.99
N VAL A 88 5.71 -0.75 -2.01
CA VAL A 88 4.58 0.19 -2.08
C VAL A 88 4.63 1.14 -0.90
N CYS A 89 4.47 2.44 -1.17
CA CYS A 89 4.33 3.46 -0.14
C CYS A 89 3.01 3.26 0.59
N SER A 90 3.08 3.13 1.91
CA SER A 90 1.92 2.88 2.78
C SER A 90 1.88 3.83 3.98
N ILE A 91 2.86 4.73 4.10
CA ILE A 91 2.88 5.79 5.10
C ILE A 91 3.35 7.11 4.49
N GLY A 92 3.12 8.22 5.19
CA GLY A 92 3.62 9.52 4.75
C GLY A 92 3.34 10.64 5.74
N PHE A 93 4.19 11.66 5.70
CA PHE A 93 4.07 12.81 6.60
C PHE A 93 3.28 13.95 5.95
N CYS A 94 2.38 14.57 6.71
CA CYS A 94 1.70 15.80 6.33
C CYS A 94 2.20 16.96 7.19
N GLU A 95 3.05 17.81 6.60
CA GLU A 95 3.65 18.97 7.28
C GLU A 95 2.59 19.94 7.81
N LYS A 96 1.52 20.17 7.06
CA LYS A 96 0.46 21.10 7.46
C LYS A 96 -0.25 20.66 8.74
N GLU A 97 -0.42 19.36 8.92
CA GLU A 97 -1.14 18.80 10.07
C GLU A 97 -0.21 18.32 11.18
N GLN A 98 1.10 18.28 10.94
CA GLN A 98 2.09 17.68 11.83
C GLN A 98 1.70 16.24 12.23
N LYS A 99 1.30 15.44 11.23
CA LYS A 99 0.83 14.06 11.40
C LYS A 99 1.48 13.10 10.43
N TRP A 100 1.72 11.90 10.92
CA TRP A 100 2.06 10.73 10.12
C TRP A 100 0.79 9.96 9.76
N TYR A 101 0.63 9.70 8.48
CA TYR A 101 -0.47 8.93 7.95
C TYR A 101 -0.01 7.52 7.60
N GLY A 102 -0.83 6.52 7.93
CA GLY A 102 -0.72 5.17 7.40
C GLY A 102 -1.96 4.83 6.59
N TRP A 103 -1.82 4.03 5.54
CA TRP A 103 -2.94 3.61 4.70
C TRP A 103 -2.74 2.24 4.05
N SER A 104 -3.85 1.68 3.62
CA SER A 104 -3.94 0.54 2.71
C SER A 104 -5.07 0.77 1.70
N HIS A 105 -5.47 -0.26 0.94
CA HIS A 105 -6.66 -0.18 0.10
C HIS A 105 -7.96 0.04 0.90
N ARG A 106 -7.98 -0.33 2.20
CA ARG A 106 -9.19 -0.34 3.04
C ARG A 106 -9.38 0.95 3.82
N ALA A 107 -8.29 1.55 4.30
CA ALA A 107 -8.36 2.62 5.28
C ALA A 107 -7.16 3.55 5.21
N ILE A 108 -7.34 4.77 5.71
CA ILE A 108 -6.30 5.77 5.94
C ILE A 108 -6.53 6.46 7.28
N PHE A 109 -5.49 6.59 8.09
CA PHE A 109 -5.58 7.27 9.38
C PHE A 109 -4.30 8.06 9.69
N GLY A 110 -4.46 9.17 10.42
CA GLY A 110 -3.38 10.10 10.74
C GLY A 110 -3.12 10.19 12.24
N PHE A 111 -1.87 10.01 12.63
CA PHE A 111 -1.38 10.04 14.00
C PHE A 111 -0.49 11.26 14.20
N GLY A 112 -0.67 11.96 15.32
CA GLY A 112 0.15 13.10 15.72
C GLY A 112 0.62 12.93 17.16
N ILE A 113 1.36 13.92 17.65
CA ILE A 113 1.76 13.96 19.07
C ILE A 113 0.49 13.95 19.94
N GLY A 114 0.47 13.08 20.95
CA GLY A 114 -0.67 12.84 21.84
C GLY A 114 -1.67 11.79 21.35
N SER A 115 -1.53 11.26 20.13
CA SER A 115 -2.33 10.10 19.69
C SER A 115 -2.09 8.91 20.63
N LYS A 116 -3.16 8.22 21.02
CA LYS A 116 -3.13 7.13 22.01
C LYS A 116 -3.76 5.87 21.45
N VAL A 117 -3.12 4.73 21.68
CA VAL A 117 -3.62 3.40 21.32
C VAL A 117 -4.67 2.95 22.33
N GLY A 118 -5.89 2.73 21.85
CA GLY A 118 -7.01 2.14 22.57
C GLY A 118 -7.12 0.63 22.36
N LYS A 119 -8.01 0.00 23.14
CA LYS A 119 -8.37 -1.40 22.95
C LYS A 119 -9.20 -1.54 21.67
N GLY A 120 -8.77 -2.42 20.77
CA GLY A 120 -9.45 -2.67 19.49
C GLY A 120 -8.98 -1.78 18.34
N ASP A 121 -8.07 -0.84 18.60
CA ASP A 121 -7.43 -0.06 17.53
C ASP A 121 -6.57 -0.96 16.66
N CYS A 122 -6.53 -0.68 15.36
CA CYS A 122 -5.74 -1.48 14.41
C CYS A 122 -4.25 -1.47 14.75
N THR A 123 -3.73 -0.38 15.34
CA THR A 123 -2.34 -0.31 15.83
C THR A 123 -2.05 -1.26 17.00
N ALA A 124 -3.07 -1.81 17.66
CA ALA A 124 -2.91 -2.76 18.76
C ALA A 124 -2.91 -4.23 18.29
N SER A 125 -2.92 -4.48 16.98
CA SER A 125 -2.86 -5.80 16.37
C SER A 125 -1.88 -5.80 15.21
N SER A 126 -1.14 -6.90 15.02
CA SER A 126 -0.19 -7.03 13.91
C SER A 126 -0.86 -7.30 12.56
N GLY A 127 -2.11 -7.80 12.57
CA GLY A 127 -2.82 -8.30 11.38
C GLY A 127 -2.53 -9.76 11.03
N TYR A 128 -1.60 -10.42 11.73
CA TYR A 128 -1.28 -11.84 11.56
C TYR A 128 -1.98 -12.72 12.59
N THR A 129 -2.00 -14.04 12.33
CA THR A 129 -2.48 -15.03 13.30
C THR A 129 -1.44 -15.30 14.38
N ASP A 130 -1.90 -15.73 15.56
CA ASP A 130 -1.03 -16.06 16.69
C ASP A 130 -0.05 -17.20 16.35
N GLU A 131 -0.44 -18.15 15.49
CA GLU A 131 0.43 -19.24 15.03
C GLU A 131 1.61 -18.71 14.21
N TYR A 132 1.37 -17.79 13.28
CA TYR A 132 2.42 -17.20 12.45
C TYR A 132 3.41 -16.40 13.30
N LEU A 133 2.92 -15.60 14.26
CA LEU A 133 3.78 -14.78 15.12
C LEU A 133 4.62 -15.59 16.11
N LYS A 134 4.23 -16.82 16.45
CA LYS A 134 5.10 -17.71 17.24
C LYS A 134 6.35 -18.10 16.48
N GLU A 135 6.24 -18.25 15.16
CA GLU A 135 7.35 -18.58 14.26
C GLU A 135 8.10 -17.32 13.78
N HIS A 136 7.41 -16.17 13.71
CA HIS A 136 7.90 -14.88 13.21
C HIS A 136 7.61 -13.72 14.18
N PRO A 137 8.17 -13.72 15.40
CA PRO A 137 7.90 -12.68 16.40
C PRO A 137 8.37 -11.28 15.96
N GLU A 138 9.33 -11.18 15.04
CA GLU A 138 9.82 -9.92 14.48
C GLU A 138 8.80 -9.16 13.63
N ASP A 139 7.76 -9.85 13.13
CA ASP A 139 6.70 -9.26 12.33
C ASP A 139 5.61 -8.60 13.21
N ASP A 140 5.64 -8.82 14.53
CA ASP A 140 4.73 -8.14 15.45
C ASP A 140 5.19 -6.69 15.72
N ILE A 141 4.71 -5.79 14.88
CA ILE A 141 4.88 -4.34 15.02
C ILE A 141 3.66 -3.67 15.67
N SER A 142 2.83 -4.43 16.39
CA SER A 142 1.73 -3.88 17.17
C SER A 142 2.24 -3.02 18.33
N LEU A 143 1.41 -2.07 18.77
CA LEU A 143 1.70 -1.16 19.86
C LEU A 143 0.82 -1.49 21.07
N PRO A 144 1.36 -1.44 22.29
CA PRO A 144 0.60 -1.80 23.47
C PRO A 144 -0.54 -0.80 23.73
N ILE A 145 -1.65 -1.30 24.28
CA ILE A 145 -2.76 -0.44 24.71
C ILE A 145 -2.24 0.59 25.72
N GLY A 146 -2.59 1.86 25.49
CA GLY A 146 -2.11 2.98 26.28
C GLY A 146 -0.83 3.64 25.75
N PHE A 147 -0.17 3.06 24.74
CA PHE A 147 0.91 3.75 24.02
C PHE A 147 0.43 5.11 23.55
N THR A 148 1.20 6.16 23.85
CA THR A 148 0.87 7.54 23.49
C THR A 148 2.06 8.15 22.77
N ALA A 149 1.84 8.69 21.58
CA ALA A 149 2.92 9.30 20.79
C ALA A 149 3.44 10.56 21.48
N LYS A 150 4.71 10.54 21.91
CA LYS A 150 5.34 11.68 22.59
C LYS A 150 5.97 12.66 21.60
N ASP A 151 6.32 12.17 20.43
CA ASP A 151 6.94 12.93 19.35
C ASP A 151 6.49 12.42 17.97
N LEU A 152 7.06 12.99 16.91
CA LEU A 152 6.75 12.59 15.53
C LEU A 152 7.31 11.21 15.17
N ILE A 153 8.33 10.71 15.86
CA ILE A 153 8.88 9.37 15.63
C ILE A 153 7.87 8.34 16.13
N ASP A 154 7.30 8.54 17.32
CA ASP A 154 6.23 7.69 17.83
C ASP A 154 4.99 7.75 16.93
N ALA A 155 4.60 8.93 16.45
CA ALA A 155 3.49 9.06 15.51
C ALA A 155 3.75 8.29 14.20
N LYS A 156 4.99 8.31 13.70
CA LYS A 156 5.40 7.50 12.55
C LYS A 156 5.28 6.01 12.85
N ARG A 157 5.71 5.55 14.03
CA ARG A 157 5.56 4.15 14.47
C ARG A 157 4.09 3.73 14.49
N MET A 158 3.19 4.60 14.95
CA MET A 158 1.74 4.34 14.89
C MET A 158 1.24 4.20 13.46
N ALA A 159 1.67 5.09 12.55
CA ALA A 159 1.31 5.00 11.13
C ALA A 159 1.81 3.70 10.47
N ILE A 160 3.03 3.26 10.79
CA ILE A 160 3.60 1.98 10.32
C ILE A 160 2.78 0.80 10.82
N SER A 161 2.52 0.76 12.13
CA SER A 161 1.72 -0.30 12.76
C SER A 161 0.31 -0.37 12.17
N PHE A 162 -0.35 0.78 12.03
CA PHE A 162 -1.65 0.89 11.38
C PHE A 162 -1.61 0.35 9.95
N ALA A 163 -0.68 0.83 9.12
CA ALA A 163 -0.58 0.40 7.73
C ALA A 163 -0.38 -1.12 7.61
N SER A 164 0.45 -1.72 8.48
CA SER A 164 0.64 -3.18 8.51
C SER A 164 -0.64 -3.93 8.86
N SER A 165 -1.33 -3.49 9.93
CA SER A 165 -2.55 -4.15 10.42
C SER A 165 -3.73 -4.13 9.43
N VAL A 166 -3.76 -3.15 8.53
CA VAL A 166 -4.84 -2.97 7.54
C VAL A 166 -4.44 -3.33 6.11
N SER A 167 -3.20 -3.76 5.90
CA SER A 167 -2.72 -4.22 4.58
C SER A 167 -3.38 -5.53 4.15
#